data_AF-A0AAD2GB12-F1
#
_entry.id   AF-A0AAD2GB12-F1
#
_cell.length_a   1.000
_cell.length_b   1.000
_cell.length_c   1.000
_cell.angle_alpha   90.00
_cell.angle_beta   90.00
_cell.angle_gamma   90.00
#
_symmetry.space_group_name_H-M   'P 1'
#
loop_
_entity.id
_entity.type
_entity.pdbx_description
1 polymer ?
#
loop_
_entity_poly.entity_id
_entity_poly.type
_entity_poly.pdbx_seq_one_letter_code
_entity_poly.pdbx_strand_id
1 'polypeptide(L)'
;MFQPNPNPERNSPMATFSIPYVAPNADSWGPPDTTDEANPNAPSTSKFADLPYSPFGRSDRLGRAADFISGNRPGQYGRNGRYVKGRPFKEEGEEGEESFQLVDTSKTTTTKRFVTPAARRRQHTARLRQVNARRQQNSVGSSVSKETLTRKGPGGRGGGRGGGRGGRGGRGHRYNNNRVDRSPSVAVQPDWVKVEELDLAKLTKHLSTSTTVPTAQDVLWCGFLDPYNDSYDKVTARQPQPLKRMEHKEFYPVTTTDDPVLEKLAIDGVGKVFVTDTILAHLMTCTRSVYPWDLVIQKLPGGTLFIDKRDNSQLDYLTIHETSYNPPSPTEDGINNPERLGLEATMINQNFSQQILKKTGRKEMALPNPFFDEEDADGMEPASTAFRYRKFALDEDTVLVCRTELHGLVKKSQYMTAFALNEYTPTDANQNTNNNVWREKIDSQRGAVLANELKNNSFKLAKWTAQSLLSGADQMKIGFCSRATAKNAYDHVILATQFYRPKDFATQITLQEGQMWAMLRFFFQLFNKQEEGKYVLMREPNKAVLTMYKVPPETFEDEE
;
A
#
# COMPACT_ATOMS: atom_id res chain seq x y z
N MET A 1 77.49 -33.25 -0.42
CA MET A 1 76.65 -33.24 -1.63
C MET A 1 75.21 -33.04 -1.19
N PHE A 2 74.70 -31.81 -1.31
CA PHE A 2 73.33 -31.46 -0.94
C PHE A 2 72.41 -31.67 -2.15
N GLN A 3 71.35 -32.46 -2.00
CA GLN A 3 70.22 -32.52 -2.93
C GLN A 3 69.25 -31.37 -2.62
N PRO A 4 68.70 -30.67 -3.63
CA PRO A 4 67.61 -29.72 -3.40
C PRO A 4 66.24 -30.41 -3.43
N ASN A 5 65.44 -30.07 -2.43
CA ASN A 5 64.05 -30.46 -2.21
C ASN A 5 63.12 -29.77 -3.23
N PRO A 6 62.09 -30.44 -3.82
CA PRO A 6 61.14 -29.78 -4.71
C PRO A 6 60.10 -28.99 -3.90
N ASN A 7 59.91 -27.71 -4.24
CA ASN A 7 58.96 -26.82 -3.60
C ASN A 7 57.54 -27.03 -4.20
N PRO A 8 56.48 -27.32 -3.41
CA PRO A 8 55.17 -27.65 -3.93
C PRO A 8 54.19 -26.47 -3.84
N GLU A 9 54.43 -25.34 -4.52
CA GLU A 9 53.44 -24.26 -4.60
C GLU A 9 53.53 -23.50 -5.93
N ARG A 10 52.57 -23.76 -6.84
CA ARG A 10 52.02 -22.84 -7.85
C ARG A 10 51.04 -23.61 -8.75
N ASN A 11 49.79 -23.74 -8.30
CA ASN A 11 48.67 -24.11 -9.16
C ASN A 11 47.45 -23.26 -8.78
N SER A 12 47.53 -21.96 -9.09
CA SER A 12 46.34 -21.12 -9.22
C SER A 12 45.90 -21.18 -10.70
N PRO A 13 44.63 -21.44 -11.02
CA PRO A 13 44.18 -21.41 -12.41
C PRO A 13 44.37 -19.99 -12.96
N MET A 14 45.22 -19.84 -13.97
CA MET A 14 45.38 -18.57 -14.68
C MET A 14 44.03 -18.18 -15.28
N ALA A 15 43.65 -16.90 -15.14
CA ALA A 15 42.46 -16.36 -15.79
C ALA A 15 42.51 -16.66 -17.29
N THR A 16 41.48 -17.34 -17.81
CA THR A 16 41.39 -17.70 -19.22
C THR A 16 40.83 -16.51 -20.02
N PHE A 17 41.59 -16.05 -21.00
CA PHE A 17 41.14 -15.08 -21.99
C PHE A 17 40.90 -15.80 -23.32
N SER A 18 39.64 -15.93 -23.73
CA SER A 18 39.29 -16.45 -25.04
C SER A 18 39.48 -15.36 -26.09
N ILE A 19 40.21 -15.68 -27.16
CA ILE A 19 40.42 -14.75 -28.27
C ILE A 19 39.05 -14.52 -28.95
N PRO A 20 38.56 -13.27 -29.02
CA PRO A 20 37.30 -12.98 -29.69
C PRO A 20 37.46 -13.25 -31.19
N TYR A 21 36.47 -13.93 -31.78
CA TYR A 21 36.47 -14.19 -33.21
C TYR A 21 36.24 -12.88 -33.98
N VAL A 22 37.04 -12.65 -35.01
CA VAL A 22 36.91 -11.54 -35.95
C VAL A 22 36.68 -12.12 -37.34
N ALA A 23 35.57 -11.74 -37.98
CA ALA A 23 35.24 -12.25 -39.30
C ALA A 23 36.21 -11.66 -40.36
N PRO A 24 36.83 -12.50 -41.20
CA PRO A 24 37.70 -12.00 -42.26
C PRO A 24 36.87 -11.40 -43.40
N ASN A 25 37.28 -10.23 -43.91
CA ASN A 25 36.77 -9.66 -45.15
C ASN A 25 37.95 -9.25 -46.03
N ALA A 26 38.20 -10.01 -47.10
CA ALA A 26 39.38 -9.83 -47.94
C ALA A 26 39.26 -8.63 -48.89
N ASP A 27 38.04 -8.30 -49.32
CA ASP A 27 37.78 -7.34 -50.39
C ASP A 27 37.36 -5.96 -49.86
N SER A 28 37.05 -5.84 -48.56
CA SER A 28 36.70 -4.58 -47.95
C SER A 28 36.98 -4.54 -46.44
N TRP A 29 37.01 -3.32 -45.89
CA TRP A 29 37.05 -3.10 -44.44
C TRP A 29 35.66 -3.19 -43.77
N GLY A 30 34.61 -3.55 -44.52
CA GLY A 30 33.22 -3.64 -44.05
C GLY A 30 32.82 -5.03 -43.54
N PRO A 31 31.55 -5.22 -43.14
CA PRO A 31 31.04 -6.55 -42.79
C PRO A 31 31.11 -7.51 -43.99
N PRO A 32 31.42 -8.80 -43.78
CA PRO A 32 31.46 -9.78 -44.87
C PRO A 32 30.04 -10.12 -45.36
N ASP A 33 29.91 -10.44 -46.65
CA ASP A 33 28.62 -10.72 -47.31
C ASP A 33 28.03 -12.11 -46.96
N THR A 34 28.84 -13.03 -46.46
CA THR A 34 28.42 -14.42 -46.14
C THR A 34 28.78 -14.79 -44.71
N THR A 35 27.85 -15.44 -44.00
CA THR A 35 28.07 -15.96 -42.65
C THR A 35 28.65 -17.37 -42.67
N ASP A 36 29.69 -17.60 -41.87
CA ASP A 36 30.32 -18.91 -41.68
C ASP A 36 29.55 -19.69 -40.60
N GLU A 37 28.51 -20.43 -41.00
CA GLU A 37 27.56 -21.09 -40.09
C GLU A 37 28.17 -22.23 -39.25
N ALA A 38 29.38 -22.68 -39.56
CA ALA A 38 30.05 -23.78 -38.89
C ALA A 38 30.76 -23.39 -37.56
N ASN A 39 30.85 -22.09 -37.23
CA ASN A 39 31.61 -21.62 -36.06
C ASN A 39 30.69 -21.09 -34.93
N PRO A 40 30.63 -21.76 -33.76
CA PRO A 40 29.79 -21.36 -32.63
C PRO A 40 30.19 -20.02 -31.97
N ASN A 41 31.39 -19.49 -32.27
CA ASN A 41 31.90 -18.25 -31.72
C ASN A 41 31.87 -17.07 -32.71
N ALA A 42 31.36 -17.26 -33.94
CA ALA A 42 31.26 -16.17 -34.91
C ALA A 42 30.23 -15.11 -34.43
N PRO A 43 30.53 -13.79 -34.47
CA PRO A 43 29.58 -12.75 -34.16
C PRO A 43 28.45 -12.86 -35.17
N SER A 44 27.25 -13.09 -34.64
CA SER A 44 26.05 -13.27 -35.44
C SER A 44 25.70 -11.98 -36.19
N THR A 45 26.27 -11.76 -37.36
CA THR A 45 25.61 -10.92 -38.37
C THR A 45 24.28 -11.56 -38.79
N SER A 46 24.06 -12.85 -38.53
CA SER A 46 22.88 -13.63 -38.91
C SER A 46 21.97 -14.11 -37.77
N LYS A 47 22.01 -13.56 -36.55
CA LYS A 47 21.02 -13.95 -35.49
C LYS A 47 19.57 -13.78 -35.93
N PHE A 48 19.36 -13.00 -37.00
CA PHE A 48 18.08 -12.67 -37.60
C PHE A 48 18.06 -12.93 -39.11
N ALA A 49 18.98 -13.73 -39.68
CA ALA A 49 19.01 -13.99 -41.13
C ALA A 49 17.72 -14.69 -41.60
N ASP A 50 17.18 -15.59 -40.78
CA ASP A 50 15.92 -16.29 -41.07
C ASP A 50 14.66 -15.47 -40.74
N LEU A 51 14.81 -14.24 -40.24
CA LEU A 51 13.70 -13.40 -39.82
C LEU A 51 13.55 -12.20 -40.77
N PRO A 52 12.36 -11.98 -41.37
CA PRO A 52 12.08 -10.77 -42.12
C PRO A 52 12.36 -9.52 -41.27
N TYR A 53 13.34 -8.72 -41.69
CA TYR A 53 13.73 -7.53 -40.94
C TYR A 53 12.62 -6.48 -40.95
N SER A 54 12.26 -5.98 -39.77
CA SER A 54 11.41 -4.79 -39.61
C SER A 54 12.01 -3.87 -38.54
N PRO A 55 12.29 -2.59 -38.87
CA PRO A 55 12.82 -1.65 -37.88
C PRO A 55 11.77 -1.33 -36.80
N PHE A 56 12.20 -1.22 -35.55
CA PHE A 56 11.34 -0.83 -34.42
C PHE A 56 12.13 -0.07 -33.35
N GLY A 57 11.44 0.80 -32.60
CA GLY A 57 12.00 1.45 -31.41
C GLY A 57 11.51 0.79 -30.13
N ARG A 58 12.41 0.38 -29.23
CA ARG A 58 12.02 -0.17 -27.91
C ARG A 58 11.31 0.85 -27.01
N SER A 59 11.51 2.14 -27.28
CA SER A 59 10.87 3.26 -26.60
C SER A 59 9.51 3.64 -27.20
N ASP A 60 9.06 2.96 -28.27
CA ASP A 60 7.77 3.24 -28.86
C ASP A 60 6.66 2.85 -27.87
N ARG A 61 5.62 3.70 -27.81
CA ARG A 61 4.50 3.47 -26.90
C ARG A 61 3.78 2.17 -27.27
N LEU A 62 3.80 1.21 -26.35
CA LEU A 62 3.07 -0.05 -26.45
C LEU A 62 1.62 0.12 -25.98
N GLY A 63 0.70 -0.70 -26.53
CA GLY A 63 -0.72 -0.71 -26.17
C GLY A 63 -1.61 0.05 -27.15
N ARG A 64 -2.08 -0.64 -28.20
CA ARG A 64 -3.13 -0.19 -29.12
C ARG A 64 -4.22 -1.25 -29.14
N ALA A 65 -5.47 -0.86 -28.93
CA ALA A 65 -6.60 -1.76 -29.10
C ALA A 65 -6.90 -1.92 -30.59
N ALA A 66 -7.13 -3.16 -31.02
CA ALA A 66 -7.79 -3.45 -32.29
C ALA A 66 -9.30 -3.44 -32.04
N ASP A 67 -10.04 -2.66 -32.82
CA ASP A 67 -11.48 -2.55 -32.71
C ASP A 67 -12.08 -2.77 -34.11
N PHE A 68 -12.91 -3.79 -34.23
CA PHE A 68 -13.58 -4.20 -35.47
C PHE A 68 -14.97 -3.60 -35.61
N ILE A 69 -15.42 -2.78 -34.65
CA ILE A 69 -16.76 -2.18 -34.60
C ILE A 69 -16.70 -0.66 -34.88
N SER A 70 -15.59 0.01 -34.55
CA SER A 70 -15.50 1.45 -34.74
C SER A 70 -15.18 1.84 -36.19
N GLY A 71 -16.14 2.52 -36.82
CA GLY A 71 -15.96 3.19 -38.10
C GLY A 71 -14.75 4.12 -38.05
N ASN A 72 -13.78 3.84 -38.92
CA ASN A 72 -12.44 4.42 -39.01
C ASN A 72 -12.43 5.96 -38.82
N ARG A 73 -12.23 6.42 -37.59
CA ARG A 73 -11.94 7.84 -37.30
C ARG A 73 -10.46 7.95 -36.94
N PRO A 74 -9.61 8.50 -37.83
CA PRO A 74 -8.21 8.76 -37.50
C PRO A 74 -8.12 9.99 -36.58
N GLY A 75 -8.57 9.82 -35.33
CA GLY A 75 -8.56 10.85 -34.31
C GLY A 75 -7.30 10.76 -33.48
N GLN A 76 -6.37 11.69 -33.69
CA GLN A 76 -5.35 12.29 -32.78
C GLN A 76 -4.42 11.38 -31.93
N TYR A 77 -4.73 10.10 -31.75
CA TYR A 77 -3.95 9.08 -31.03
C TYR A 77 -3.29 8.07 -31.97
N GLY A 78 -3.61 8.10 -33.27
CA GLY A 78 -2.94 7.34 -34.32
C GLY A 78 -1.59 7.96 -34.69
N ARG A 79 -0.70 8.20 -33.72
CA ARG A 79 0.70 8.50 -34.04
C ARG A 79 1.36 7.17 -34.41
N ASN A 80 1.35 6.87 -35.70
CA ASN A 80 2.14 5.80 -36.27
C ASN A 80 3.61 5.99 -35.84
N GLY A 81 4.27 4.90 -35.43
CA GLY A 81 5.69 4.90 -35.11
C GLY A 81 6.51 5.48 -36.26
N ARG A 82 7.69 6.03 -35.98
CA ARG A 82 8.50 6.77 -36.97
C ARG A 82 8.95 5.90 -38.17
N TYR A 83 8.84 4.57 -38.07
CA TYR A 83 9.32 3.58 -39.04
C TYR A 83 8.18 2.73 -39.65
N VAL A 84 7.07 3.34 -40.06
CA VAL A 84 5.85 2.60 -40.50
C VAL A 84 5.82 2.24 -42.00
N LYS A 85 6.85 2.59 -42.79
CA LYS A 85 6.91 2.19 -44.21
C LYS A 85 7.53 0.79 -44.36
N GLY A 86 6.77 -0.13 -44.96
CA GLY A 86 7.23 -1.46 -45.41
C GLY A 86 7.24 -2.54 -44.33
N ARG A 87 6.07 -2.94 -43.83
CA ARG A 87 5.96 -4.05 -42.85
C ARG A 87 5.85 -5.39 -43.58
N PRO A 88 6.81 -6.32 -43.44
CA PRO A 88 6.68 -7.68 -43.95
C PRO A 88 5.62 -8.50 -43.17
N PHE A 89 5.33 -8.11 -41.93
CA PHE A 89 4.29 -8.71 -41.09
C PHE A 89 2.99 -7.88 -41.14
N LYS A 90 2.27 -7.97 -42.25
CA LYS A 90 0.93 -7.39 -42.42
C LYS A 90 0.02 -8.42 -43.07
N GLU A 91 -1.10 -8.71 -42.43
CA GLU A 91 -2.19 -9.49 -43.00
C GLU A 91 -3.23 -8.50 -43.53
N GLU A 92 -3.58 -8.62 -44.80
CA GLU A 92 -4.67 -7.85 -45.42
C GLU A 92 -5.93 -8.70 -45.36
N GLY A 93 -6.97 -8.23 -44.68
CA GLY A 93 -8.25 -8.94 -44.61
C GLY A 93 -8.94 -8.93 -45.97
N GLU A 94 -9.54 -10.06 -46.35
CA GLU A 94 -10.31 -10.17 -47.60
C GLU A 94 -11.59 -9.34 -47.52
N GLU A 95 -11.86 -8.54 -48.56
CA GLU A 95 -13.07 -7.71 -48.63
C GLU A 95 -14.32 -8.59 -48.84
N GLY A 96 -15.23 -8.66 -47.85
CA GLY A 96 -16.56 -9.26 -48.05
C GLY A 96 -17.23 -9.94 -46.85
N GLU A 97 -16.54 -10.11 -45.72
CA GLU A 97 -17.06 -10.90 -44.58
C GLU A 97 -18.32 -10.31 -43.89
N GLU A 98 -18.54 -9.00 -43.97
CA GLU A 98 -19.75 -8.36 -43.40
C GLU A 98 -21.06 -8.74 -44.13
N SER A 99 -20.97 -9.39 -45.29
CA SER A 99 -22.13 -9.78 -46.09
C SER A 99 -22.79 -11.10 -45.64
N PHE A 100 -22.14 -11.87 -44.76
CA PHE A 100 -22.67 -13.14 -44.27
C PHE A 100 -23.68 -12.91 -43.14
N GLN A 101 -24.91 -13.41 -43.29
CA GLN A 101 -25.95 -13.37 -42.25
C GLN A 101 -26.04 -14.71 -41.51
N LEU A 102 -26.12 -14.66 -40.17
CA LEU A 102 -26.33 -15.83 -39.32
C LEU A 102 -27.82 -16.23 -39.30
N VAL A 103 -28.12 -17.47 -39.64
CA VAL A 103 -29.50 -18.01 -39.62
C VAL A 103 -29.87 -18.47 -38.20
N ASP A 104 -30.84 -17.82 -37.57
CA ASP A 104 -31.34 -18.18 -36.23
C ASP A 104 -32.37 -19.33 -36.30
N THR A 105 -32.16 -20.38 -35.49
CA THR A 105 -33.01 -21.58 -35.41
C THR A 105 -33.83 -21.69 -34.11
N SER A 106 -33.88 -20.63 -33.29
CA SER A 106 -34.51 -20.68 -31.95
C SER A 106 -35.95 -20.13 -31.91
N LYS A 107 -36.86 -20.84 -31.21
CA LYS A 107 -38.30 -20.49 -31.10
C LYS A 107 -38.54 -19.37 -30.07
N THR A 108 -39.22 -18.30 -30.50
CA THR A 108 -39.55 -17.09 -29.73
C THR A 108 -40.49 -17.33 -28.53
N THR A 109 -40.13 -16.82 -27.35
CA THR A 109 -41.06 -16.63 -26.22
C THR A 109 -41.15 -15.15 -25.83
N THR A 110 -42.35 -14.59 -25.96
CA THR A 110 -42.66 -13.19 -25.63
C THR A 110 -43.10 -13.06 -24.18
N THR A 111 -42.43 -12.24 -23.36
CA THR A 111 -42.99 -11.72 -22.10
C THR A 111 -42.91 -10.19 -22.06
N LYS A 112 -44.09 -9.55 -22.02
CA LYS A 112 -44.25 -8.10 -21.90
C LYS A 112 -44.17 -7.70 -20.42
N ARG A 113 -43.20 -6.87 -20.02
CA ARG A 113 -43.19 -6.22 -18.68
C ARG A 113 -43.88 -4.85 -18.74
N PHE A 114 -44.84 -4.66 -17.84
CA PHE A 114 -45.58 -3.42 -17.62
C PHE A 114 -44.66 -2.31 -17.08
N VAL A 115 -44.68 -1.13 -17.71
CA VAL A 115 -44.00 0.10 -17.25
C VAL A 115 -45.04 1.05 -16.67
N THR A 116 -44.77 1.61 -15.50
CA THR A 116 -45.70 2.51 -14.79
C THR A 116 -45.88 3.86 -15.50
N PRO A 117 -47.10 4.48 -15.47
CA PRO A 117 -47.42 5.67 -16.27
C PRO A 117 -46.61 6.95 -15.96
N ALA A 118 -45.94 7.01 -14.80
CA ALA A 118 -45.14 8.16 -14.38
C ALA A 118 -43.78 8.26 -15.13
N ALA A 119 -43.21 7.13 -15.56
CA ALA A 119 -41.94 7.10 -16.28
C ALA A 119 -42.08 7.56 -17.75
N ARG A 120 -43.27 7.35 -18.35
CA ARG A 120 -43.56 7.72 -19.75
C ARG A 120 -43.70 9.24 -19.96
N ARG A 121 -44.07 9.99 -18.91
CA ARG A 121 -44.29 11.46 -18.99
C ARG A 121 -43.00 12.29 -18.91
N ARG A 122 -41.92 11.76 -18.30
CA ARG A 122 -40.59 12.42 -18.26
C ARG A 122 -39.78 12.27 -19.55
N GLN A 123 -39.97 11.19 -20.30
CA GLN A 123 -39.28 11.01 -21.59
C GLN A 123 -39.87 11.89 -22.71
N HIS A 124 -41.15 12.26 -22.64
CA HIS A 124 -41.80 13.09 -23.66
C HIS A 124 -41.44 14.59 -23.54
N THR A 125 -41.17 15.08 -22.33
CA THR A 125 -40.78 16.50 -22.08
C THR A 125 -39.32 16.79 -22.47
N ALA A 126 -38.42 15.80 -22.33
CA ALA A 126 -37.03 15.92 -22.79
C ALA A 126 -36.93 15.91 -24.33
N ARG A 127 -37.78 15.12 -25.00
CA ARG A 127 -37.79 15.02 -26.47
C ARG A 127 -38.39 16.26 -27.16
N LEU A 128 -39.38 16.94 -26.55
CA LEU A 128 -39.93 18.19 -27.10
C LEU A 128 -38.97 19.40 -26.97
N ARG A 129 -38.15 19.47 -25.91
CA ARG A 129 -37.14 20.54 -25.75
C ARG A 129 -36.02 20.45 -26.78
N GLN A 130 -35.66 19.23 -27.19
CA GLN A 130 -34.61 18.98 -28.18
C GLN A 130 -35.07 19.23 -29.63
N VAL A 131 -36.38 19.12 -29.92
CA VAL A 131 -36.97 19.38 -31.25
C VAL A 131 -37.24 20.88 -31.46
N ASN A 132 -37.61 21.63 -30.42
CA ASN A 132 -37.81 23.08 -30.51
C ASN A 132 -36.49 23.87 -30.64
N ALA A 133 -35.38 23.36 -30.08
CA ALA A 133 -34.06 23.97 -30.22
C ALA A 133 -33.45 23.83 -31.64
N ARG A 134 -33.92 22.86 -32.44
CA ARG A 134 -33.47 22.65 -33.84
C ARG A 134 -34.32 23.38 -34.89
N ARG A 135 -35.46 23.98 -34.51
CA ARG A 135 -36.35 24.72 -35.42
C ARG A 135 -36.10 26.23 -35.48
N GLN A 136 -35.24 26.79 -34.62
CA GLN A 136 -34.90 28.23 -34.61
C GLN A 136 -33.68 28.62 -35.45
N GLN A 137 -33.08 27.69 -36.21
CA GLN A 137 -31.87 27.97 -37.00
C GLN A 137 -32.05 27.95 -38.53
N ASN A 138 -33.27 27.72 -39.05
CA ASN A 138 -33.54 27.74 -40.49
C ASN A 138 -34.92 28.37 -40.79
N SER A 139 -34.96 29.68 -41.01
CA SER A 139 -35.56 30.32 -42.21
C SER A 139 -35.86 31.80 -41.95
N VAL A 140 -35.20 32.64 -42.73
CA VAL A 140 -35.45 34.07 -42.94
C VAL A 140 -36.76 34.25 -43.71
N GLY A 141 -37.56 35.28 -43.37
CA GLY A 141 -38.65 35.72 -44.27
C GLY A 141 -39.65 36.73 -43.69
N SER A 142 -39.40 38.00 -43.99
CA SER A 142 -40.39 39.03 -44.40
C SER A 142 -41.42 39.63 -43.43
N SER A 143 -41.45 40.98 -43.42
CA SER A 143 -42.60 41.92 -43.31
C SER A 143 -43.39 41.97 -42.00
N VAL A 144 -43.90 43.08 -41.45
CA VAL A 144 -44.04 44.51 -41.82
C VAL A 144 -44.61 45.23 -40.57
N SER A 145 -44.18 46.48 -40.28
CA SER A 145 -44.84 47.55 -39.46
C SER A 145 -45.15 47.28 -37.96
N LYS A 146 -45.18 48.23 -37.01
CA LYS A 146 -45.33 49.69 -37.02
C LYS A 146 -44.92 50.26 -35.64
N GLU A 147 -44.47 51.51 -35.63
CA GLU A 147 -44.66 52.54 -34.57
C GLU A 147 -43.90 52.53 -33.21
N THR A 148 -42.92 53.46 -33.17
CA THR A 148 -42.67 54.52 -32.14
C THR A 148 -42.25 54.10 -30.71
N LEU A 149 -41.23 54.68 -30.06
CA LEU A 149 -40.88 56.09 -29.94
C LEU A 149 -39.43 56.22 -29.38
N THR A 150 -38.61 57.08 -30.01
CA THR A 150 -37.50 57.92 -29.52
C THR A 150 -36.75 57.55 -28.21
N ARG A 151 -35.41 57.60 -28.09
CA ARG A 151 -34.54 58.77 -28.35
C ARG A 151 -33.03 58.38 -28.24
N LYS A 152 -32.23 58.82 -29.25
CA LYS A 152 -30.78 59.20 -29.30
C LYS A 152 -29.84 58.68 -28.17
N GLY A 153 -28.69 58.01 -28.39
CA GLY A 153 -27.61 58.12 -29.42
C GLY A 153 -26.36 58.84 -28.81
N PRO A 154 -25.12 58.79 -29.36
CA PRO A 154 -24.58 57.94 -30.46
C PRO A 154 -23.08 57.50 -30.34
N GLY A 155 -22.67 56.58 -31.24
CA GLY A 155 -21.28 56.40 -31.76
C GLY A 155 -20.61 55.09 -31.32
N GLY A 156 -20.42 54.03 -32.11
CA GLY A 156 -19.89 53.94 -33.49
C GLY A 156 -18.40 53.55 -33.40
N ARG A 157 -17.78 52.65 -34.17
CA ARG A 157 -18.12 51.93 -35.40
C ARG A 157 -16.92 51.01 -35.72
N GLY A 158 -17.14 49.85 -36.34
CA GLY A 158 -16.13 49.07 -37.09
C GLY A 158 -15.43 47.97 -36.27
N GLY A 159 -15.45 46.69 -36.63
CA GLY A 159 -15.46 46.08 -37.96
C GLY A 159 -14.02 45.79 -38.37
N GLY A 160 -13.54 44.56 -38.14
CA GLY A 160 -12.18 44.19 -38.51
C GLY A 160 -11.85 42.73 -38.20
N ARG A 161 -12.12 41.85 -39.19
CA ARG A 161 -11.48 40.54 -39.30
C ARG A 161 -9.97 40.76 -39.42
N GLY A 162 -9.19 40.10 -38.57
CA GLY A 162 -7.73 40.06 -38.67
C GLY A 162 -7.20 38.91 -37.83
N GLY A 163 -6.77 37.84 -38.50
CA GLY A 163 -6.03 36.75 -37.87
C GLY A 163 -4.68 37.24 -37.36
N GLY A 164 -4.25 36.71 -36.21
CA GLY A 164 -2.97 37.10 -35.61
C GLY A 164 -2.70 36.38 -34.30
N ARG A 165 -2.15 35.17 -34.42
CA ARG A 165 -1.10 34.58 -33.55
C ARG A 165 -1.09 34.92 -32.05
N GLY A 166 -1.16 33.85 -31.27
CA GLY A 166 -0.31 33.68 -30.08
C GLY A 166 -1.02 33.87 -28.75
N GLY A 167 -0.97 32.84 -27.90
CA GLY A 167 -1.44 32.92 -26.52
C GLY A 167 -2.33 31.77 -26.05
N ARG A 168 -2.01 30.52 -26.42
CA ARG A 168 -2.57 29.33 -25.75
C ARG A 168 -2.08 29.29 -24.30
N GLY A 169 -2.81 29.92 -23.39
CA GLY A 169 -2.79 29.64 -21.95
C GLY A 169 -3.73 28.49 -21.61
N GLY A 170 -3.59 27.36 -22.31
CA GLY A 170 -4.39 26.16 -22.07
C GLY A 170 -3.88 25.47 -20.81
N ARG A 171 -4.52 25.75 -19.65
CA ARG A 171 -4.48 24.88 -18.48
C ARG A 171 -5.23 23.59 -18.80
N GLY A 172 -4.62 22.76 -19.64
CA GLY A 172 -4.99 21.37 -19.79
C GLY A 172 -4.66 20.69 -18.47
N HIS A 173 -5.69 20.35 -17.71
CA HIS A 173 -5.61 19.35 -16.66
C HIS A 173 -5.02 18.09 -17.30
N ARG A 174 -3.70 17.92 -17.14
CA ARG A 174 -3.07 16.62 -17.26
C ARG A 174 -3.77 15.77 -16.22
N TYR A 175 -4.49 14.75 -16.67
CA TYR A 175 -4.85 13.63 -15.81
C TYR A 175 -3.51 13.05 -15.34
N ASN A 176 -3.06 13.52 -14.17
CA ASN A 176 -1.83 13.09 -13.55
C ASN A 176 -2.04 11.62 -13.26
N ASN A 177 -1.37 10.76 -14.02
CA ASN A 177 -1.24 9.37 -13.66
C ASN A 177 -0.30 9.37 -12.44
N ASN A 178 -0.86 9.64 -11.27
CA ASN A 178 -0.21 9.74 -9.94
C ASN A 178 0.31 8.35 -9.50
N ARG A 179 1.03 7.64 -10.36
CA ARG A 179 1.72 6.43 -9.94
C ARG A 179 2.95 6.91 -9.19
N VAL A 180 2.82 6.97 -7.86
CA VAL A 180 3.92 7.22 -6.95
C VAL A 180 4.86 6.02 -7.03
N ASP A 181 6.03 6.21 -7.65
CA ASP A 181 7.09 5.21 -7.67
C ASP A 181 7.72 5.16 -6.28
N ARG A 182 7.63 3.99 -5.65
CA ARG A 182 8.21 3.73 -4.32
C ARG A 182 9.52 2.97 -4.47
N SER A 183 10.46 3.25 -3.58
CA SER A 183 11.70 2.47 -3.41
C SER A 183 11.41 1.22 -2.59
N PRO A 184 12.10 0.08 -2.84
CA PRO A 184 11.95 -1.10 -2.00
C PRO A 184 12.40 -0.82 -0.56
N SER A 185 11.87 -1.57 0.40
CA SER A 185 12.23 -1.40 1.82
C SER A 185 13.64 -1.92 2.14
N VAL A 186 14.14 -2.84 1.32
CA VAL A 186 15.51 -3.35 1.37
C VAL A 186 16.03 -3.59 -0.06
N ALA A 187 17.33 -3.37 -0.26
CA ALA A 187 17.98 -3.68 -1.53
C ALA A 187 18.27 -5.19 -1.61
N VAL A 188 17.73 -5.84 -2.65
CA VAL A 188 17.99 -7.26 -2.91
C VAL A 188 19.42 -7.43 -3.41
N GLN A 189 20.20 -8.25 -2.73
CA GLN A 189 21.60 -8.52 -3.05
C GLN A 189 21.75 -9.66 -4.08
N PRO A 190 22.88 -9.75 -4.82
CA PRO A 190 23.09 -10.76 -5.86
C PRO A 190 23.12 -12.22 -5.37
N ASP A 191 23.47 -12.42 -4.11
CA ASP A 191 23.55 -13.71 -3.42
C ASP A 191 22.22 -14.16 -2.79
N TRP A 192 21.19 -13.31 -2.82
CA TRP A 192 19.85 -13.66 -2.36
C TRP A 192 19.17 -14.60 -3.33
N VAL A 193 18.76 -15.76 -2.84
CA VAL A 193 18.07 -16.77 -3.65
C VAL A 193 16.57 -16.61 -3.46
N LYS A 194 15.86 -16.24 -4.52
CA LYS A 194 14.40 -16.18 -4.50
C LYS A 194 13.80 -17.58 -4.35
N VAL A 195 12.96 -17.77 -3.35
CA VAL A 195 12.36 -19.06 -3.02
C VAL A 195 10.87 -19.11 -3.35
N GLU A 196 10.13 -18.05 -3.01
CA GLU A 196 8.68 -18.00 -3.20
C GLU A 196 8.22 -16.62 -3.69
N GLU A 197 7.14 -16.59 -4.48
CA GLU A 197 6.48 -15.37 -4.93
C GLU A 197 4.96 -15.50 -4.77
N LEU A 198 4.37 -14.55 -4.06
CA LEU A 198 2.95 -14.54 -3.70
C LEU A 198 2.26 -13.32 -4.28
N ASP A 199 1.29 -13.53 -5.15
CA ASP A 199 0.36 -12.48 -5.58
C ASP A 199 -0.73 -12.30 -4.52
N LEU A 200 -0.73 -11.15 -3.83
CA LEU A 200 -1.67 -10.85 -2.75
C LEU A 200 -3.13 -10.84 -3.21
N ALA A 201 -3.41 -10.46 -4.46
CA ALA A 201 -4.75 -10.44 -5.02
C ALA A 201 -5.27 -11.85 -5.27
N LYS A 202 -4.40 -12.78 -5.70
CA LYS A 202 -4.73 -14.20 -5.81
C LYS A 202 -4.91 -14.82 -4.42
N LEU A 203 -4.00 -14.54 -3.50
CA LEU A 203 -4.04 -15.07 -2.14
C LEU A 203 -5.35 -14.70 -1.44
N THR A 204 -5.77 -13.43 -1.53
CA THR A 204 -7.05 -12.96 -0.95
C THR A 204 -8.27 -13.70 -1.50
N LYS A 205 -8.25 -14.11 -2.78
CA LYS A 205 -9.38 -14.80 -3.43
C LYS A 205 -9.43 -16.30 -3.14
N HIS A 206 -8.26 -16.93 -3.00
CA HIS A 206 -8.15 -18.39 -2.89
C HIS A 206 -7.99 -18.89 -1.46
N LEU A 207 -7.63 -18.00 -0.53
CA LEU A 207 -7.51 -18.35 0.87
C LEU A 207 -8.90 -18.63 1.47
N SER A 208 -9.14 -19.90 1.79
CA SER A 208 -10.36 -20.30 2.48
C SER A 208 -10.36 -19.74 3.89
N THR A 209 -11.44 -19.03 4.26
CA THR A 209 -11.63 -18.52 5.62
C THR A 209 -11.58 -19.68 6.60
N SER A 210 -10.71 -19.60 7.61
CA SER A 210 -10.66 -20.58 8.68
C SER A 210 -11.97 -20.52 9.46
N THR A 211 -12.62 -21.68 9.64
CA THR A 211 -13.78 -21.80 10.53
C THR A 211 -13.35 -21.87 12.00
N THR A 212 -12.10 -22.21 12.27
CA THR A 212 -11.53 -22.32 13.62
C THR A 212 -10.59 -21.15 13.92
N VAL A 213 -10.94 -20.39 14.95
CA VAL A 213 -10.08 -19.38 15.56
C VAL A 213 -9.41 -20.03 16.77
N PRO A 214 -8.07 -20.09 16.84
CA PRO A 214 -7.37 -20.64 17.99
C PRO A 214 -7.73 -19.90 19.29
N THR A 215 -8.04 -20.66 20.34
CA THR A 215 -8.22 -20.10 21.68
C THR A 215 -6.87 -19.70 22.24
N ALA A 216 -6.73 -18.42 22.61
CA ALA A 216 -5.54 -17.91 23.26
C ALA A 216 -5.40 -18.49 24.68
N GLN A 217 -4.19 -18.93 25.03
CA GLN A 217 -3.83 -19.31 26.39
C GLN A 217 -2.72 -18.40 26.88
N ASP A 218 -2.92 -17.79 28.05
CA ASP A 218 -1.90 -16.92 28.63
C ASP A 218 -0.77 -17.74 29.24
N VAL A 219 0.46 -17.27 29.03
CA VAL A 219 1.68 -17.88 29.56
C VAL A 219 2.26 -16.99 30.64
N LEU A 220 2.40 -15.69 30.36
CA LEU A 220 3.05 -14.74 31.26
C LEU A 220 2.49 -13.33 31.08
N TRP A 221 2.54 -12.54 32.16
CA TRP A 221 2.14 -11.14 32.18
C TRP A 221 3.24 -10.30 32.83
N CYS A 222 3.70 -9.28 32.11
CA CYS A 222 4.75 -8.37 32.51
C CYS A 222 4.31 -6.90 32.41
N GLY A 223 4.95 -5.99 33.13
CA GLY A 223 4.68 -4.54 33.08
C GLY A 223 3.50 -4.11 33.97
N PHE A 224 2.80 -3.04 33.59
CA PHE A 224 1.70 -2.49 34.38
C PHE A 224 0.71 -1.68 33.53
N LEU A 225 -0.49 -1.48 34.08
CA LEU A 225 -1.55 -0.69 33.46
C LEU A 225 -2.03 0.43 34.37
N ASP A 226 -1.99 1.65 33.86
CA ASP A 226 -2.59 2.81 34.49
C ASP A 226 -4.08 2.93 34.09
N PRO A 227 -4.96 3.44 34.99
CA PRO A 227 -6.38 3.53 34.68
C PRO A 227 -6.70 4.59 33.62
N TYR A 228 -7.66 4.31 32.75
CA TYR A 228 -8.19 5.30 31.80
C TYR A 228 -8.83 6.49 32.52
N ASN A 229 -8.63 7.69 31.97
CA ASN A 229 -9.27 8.91 32.40
C ASN A 229 -10.56 9.19 31.62
N ASP A 230 -11.70 8.82 32.22
CA ASP A 230 -13.05 8.99 31.63
C ASP A 230 -13.41 10.43 31.24
N SER A 231 -12.68 11.45 31.72
CA SER A 231 -12.88 12.83 31.26
C SER A 231 -12.56 13.01 29.77
N TYR A 232 -11.70 12.17 29.19
CA TYR A 232 -11.38 12.21 27.75
C TYR A 232 -12.54 11.75 26.86
N ASP A 233 -13.54 11.03 27.39
CA ASP A 233 -14.76 10.70 26.66
C ASP A 233 -15.65 11.94 26.41
N LYS A 234 -15.40 13.05 27.13
CA LYS A 234 -16.13 14.31 27.00
C LYS A 234 -15.47 15.34 26.08
N VAL A 235 -14.29 15.03 25.53
CA VAL A 235 -13.58 15.92 24.61
C VAL A 235 -14.37 16.05 23.30
N THR A 236 -14.51 17.28 22.82
CA THR A 236 -15.25 17.62 21.58
C THR A 236 -14.43 18.60 20.75
N ALA A 237 -14.74 18.74 19.45
CA ALA A 237 -14.02 19.69 18.61
C ALA A 237 -14.21 21.16 19.04
N ARG A 238 -15.30 21.46 19.75
CA ARG A 238 -15.57 22.79 20.34
C ARG A 238 -14.74 23.08 21.59
N GLN A 239 -14.38 22.03 22.33
CA GLN A 239 -13.54 22.10 23.53
C GLN A 239 -12.43 21.06 23.40
N PRO A 240 -11.48 21.28 22.47
CA PRO A 240 -10.42 20.32 22.22
C PRO A 240 -9.38 20.37 23.34
N GLN A 241 -8.74 19.25 23.62
CA GLN A 241 -7.67 19.16 24.61
C GLN A 241 -6.30 19.20 23.92
N PRO A 242 -5.35 20.07 24.35
CA PRO A 242 -3.99 20.03 23.81
C PRO A 242 -3.34 18.66 24.03
N LEU A 243 -2.71 18.13 22.99
CA LEU A 243 -1.88 16.94 23.09
C LEU A 243 -0.52 17.35 23.66
N LYS A 244 -0.12 16.72 24.74
CA LYS A 244 1.11 16.97 25.49
C LYS A 244 2.16 15.97 25.05
N ARG A 245 3.41 16.42 25.03
CA ARG A 245 4.55 15.53 24.86
C ARG A 245 4.80 14.75 26.13
N MET A 246 5.02 13.46 25.99
CA MET A 246 5.29 12.54 27.10
C MET A 246 6.80 12.33 27.20
N GLU A 247 7.53 13.41 27.47
CA GLU A 247 9.00 13.46 27.44
C GLU A 247 9.67 12.62 28.54
N HIS A 248 8.94 12.22 29.58
CA HIS A 248 9.42 11.39 30.68
C HIS A 248 8.99 9.92 30.54
N LYS A 249 8.56 9.49 29.34
CA LYS A 249 8.06 8.15 29.09
C LYS A 249 8.88 7.43 28.02
N GLU A 250 9.34 6.23 28.35
CA GLU A 250 10.05 5.35 27.41
C GLU A 250 9.11 4.34 26.76
N PHE A 251 9.31 4.13 25.46
CA PHE A 251 8.58 3.16 24.65
C PHE A 251 9.58 2.19 24.04
N TYR A 252 9.31 0.89 24.14
CA TYR A 252 10.24 -0.17 23.74
C TYR A 252 9.74 -0.89 22.48
N PRO A 253 10.17 -0.51 21.27
CA PRO A 253 9.85 -1.22 20.04
C PRO A 253 10.75 -2.46 19.87
N VAL A 254 10.86 -3.31 20.89
CA VAL A 254 11.77 -4.48 20.89
C VAL A 254 11.24 -5.57 19.95
N THR A 255 12.10 -6.12 19.09
CA THR A 255 11.76 -7.22 18.18
C THR A 255 11.62 -8.57 18.91
N THR A 256 11.49 -9.67 18.20
CA THR A 256 11.23 -10.99 18.77
C THR A 256 12.48 -11.60 19.39
N THR A 257 13.62 -11.55 18.69
CA THR A 257 14.90 -12.14 19.14
C THR A 257 15.53 -11.37 20.29
N ASP A 258 15.33 -10.05 20.35
CA ASP A 258 15.79 -9.19 21.46
C ASP A 258 14.90 -9.27 22.72
N ASP A 259 13.82 -10.05 22.67
CA ASP A 259 12.93 -10.19 23.82
C ASP A 259 13.40 -11.34 24.73
N PRO A 260 13.92 -11.04 25.94
CA PRO A 260 14.48 -12.06 26.83
C PRO A 260 13.42 -13.04 27.34
N VAL A 261 12.14 -12.64 27.35
CA VAL A 261 11.04 -13.53 27.73
C VAL A 261 10.71 -14.48 26.58
N LEU A 262 10.66 -14.02 25.33
CA LEU A 262 10.44 -14.91 24.18
C LEU A 262 11.60 -15.88 24.01
N GLU A 263 12.84 -15.43 24.17
CA GLU A 263 14.03 -16.27 24.17
C GLU A 263 13.91 -17.38 25.21
N LYS A 264 13.59 -17.03 26.46
CA LYS A 264 13.38 -18.00 27.54
C LYS A 264 12.25 -18.99 27.22
N LEU A 265 11.11 -18.51 26.71
CA LEU A 265 9.99 -19.37 26.33
C LEU A 265 10.34 -20.32 25.17
N ALA A 266 11.28 -19.94 24.30
CA ALA A 266 11.82 -20.81 23.27
C ALA A 266 12.74 -21.88 23.84
N ILE A 267 13.63 -21.53 24.77
CA ILE A 267 14.48 -22.49 25.49
C ILE A 267 13.64 -23.50 26.27
N ASP A 268 12.57 -23.03 26.93
CA ASP A 268 11.64 -23.87 27.69
C ASP A 268 10.74 -24.74 26.78
N GLY A 269 10.82 -24.60 25.46
CA GLY A 269 10.07 -25.40 24.49
C GLY A 269 8.56 -25.15 24.49
N VAL A 270 8.12 -23.94 24.87
CA VAL A 270 6.68 -23.61 25.02
C VAL A 270 5.94 -23.58 23.68
N GLY A 271 6.65 -23.32 22.59
CA GLY A 271 6.10 -23.35 21.23
C GLY A 271 7.19 -23.50 20.17
N LYS A 272 6.76 -23.49 18.90
CA LYS A 272 7.65 -23.59 17.73
C LYS A 272 7.80 -22.28 16.96
N VAL A 273 6.89 -21.33 17.15
CA VAL A 273 6.94 -20.05 16.44
C VAL A 273 6.88 -18.93 17.46
N PHE A 274 7.83 -18.01 17.41
CA PHE A 274 7.95 -16.87 18.32
C PHE A 274 7.84 -15.58 17.52
N VAL A 275 7.03 -14.65 17.99
CA VAL A 275 6.73 -13.40 17.28
C VAL A 275 6.16 -12.32 18.21
N THR A 276 6.20 -11.06 17.80
CA THR A 276 5.45 -9.96 18.44
C THR A 276 4.10 -9.72 17.76
N ASP A 277 3.14 -9.13 18.46
CA ASP A 277 1.81 -8.81 17.92
C ASP A 277 1.87 -7.83 16.74
N THR A 278 2.83 -6.92 16.72
CA THR A 278 3.06 -5.97 15.63
C THR A 278 3.38 -6.70 14.33
N ILE A 279 4.32 -7.65 14.37
CA ILE A 279 4.69 -8.48 13.21
C ILE A 279 3.53 -9.40 12.82
N LEU A 280 2.91 -10.05 13.82
CA LEU A 280 1.82 -10.99 13.59
C LEU A 280 0.58 -10.32 12.96
N ALA A 281 0.18 -9.16 13.47
CA ALA A 281 -0.89 -8.35 12.93
C ALA A 281 -0.57 -7.84 11.52
N HIS A 282 0.71 -7.54 11.24
CA HIS A 282 1.19 -7.17 9.91
C HIS A 282 0.92 -8.30 8.91
N LEU A 283 1.34 -9.53 9.23
CA LEU A 283 1.11 -10.73 8.39
C LEU A 283 -0.39 -11.05 8.24
N MET A 284 -1.17 -10.98 9.33
CA MET A 284 -2.62 -11.23 9.31
C MET A 284 -3.38 -10.30 8.36
N THR A 285 -2.88 -9.08 8.16
CA THR A 285 -3.59 -8.00 7.45
C THR A 285 -2.87 -7.51 6.19
N CYS A 286 -1.80 -8.20 5.78
CA CYS A 286 -0.86 -7.76 4.74
C CYS A 286 -1.50 -7.55 3.36
N THR A 287 -2.68 -8.14 3.10
CA THR A 287 -3.44 -7.96 1.85
C THR A 287 -3.92 -6.52 1.64
N ARG A 288 -3.94 -5.71 2.70
CA ARG A 288 -4.28 -4.28 2.65
C ARG A 288 -3.05 -3.38 2.46
N SER A 289 -1.83 -3.93 2.54
CA SER A 289 -0.59 -3.17 2.44
C SER A 289 -0.33 -2.66 1.02
N VAL A 290 0.05 -1.40 0.93
CA VAL A 290 0.43 -0.73 -0.32
C VAL A 290 1.91 -0.37 -0.30
N TYR A 291 2.41 0.11 0.84
CA TYR A 291 3.81 0.47 1.00
C TYR A 291 4.70 -0.76 1.11
N PRO A 292 5.96 -0.68 0.64
CA PRO A 292 6.93 -1.75 0.79
C PRO A 292 7.31 -1.92 2.26
N TRP A 293 7.58 -3.15 2.64
CA TRP A 293 8.01 -3.57 3.97
C TRP A 293 8.72 -4.91 3.84
N ASP A 294 9.52 -5.26 4.85
CA ASP A 294 10.23 -6.53 4.93
C ASP A 294 10.21 -7.07 6.37
N LEU A 295 10.31 -8.40 6.47
CA LEU A 295 10.44 -9.15 7.71
C LEU A 295 11.56 -10.18 7.55
N VAL A 296 12.31 -10.39 8.63
CA VAL A 296 13.35 -11.41 8.72
C VAL A 296 12.74 -12.65 9.36
N ILE A 297 12.98 -13.82 8.77
CA ILE A 297 12.53 -15.11 9.30
C ILE A 297 13.76 -15.97 9.53
N GLN A 298 13.97 -16.41 10.76
CA GLN A 298 15.04 -17.32 11.13
C GLN A 298 14.44 -18.68 11.50
N LYS A 299 14.79 -19.70 10.70
CA LYS A 299 14.43 -21.09 10.97
C LYS A 299 15.63 -21.82 11.56
N LEU A 300 15.54 -22.14 12.84
CA LEU A 300 16.56 -22.87 13.59
C LEU A 300 16.47 -24.39 13.38
N PRO A 301 17.55 -25.12 13.72
CA PRO A 301 17.51 -26.58 13.82
C PRO A 301 16.36 -27.08 14.68
N GLY A 302 15.66 -28.09 14.20
CA GLY A 302 14.46 -28.63 14.87
C GLY A 302 13.16 -27.92 14.52
N GLY A 303 13.20 -26.92 13.64
CA GLY A 303 12.01 -26.30 13.03
C GLY A 303 11.41 -25.14 13.82
N THR A 304 12.11 -24.63 14.84
CA THR A 304 11.72 -23.40 15.55
C THR A 304 11.87 -22.18 14.63
N LEU A 305 10.87 -21.30 14.64
CA LEU A 305 10.80 -20.10 13.81
C LEU A 305 10.79 -18.85 14.69
N PHE A 306 11.71 -17.93 14.42
CA PHE A 306 11.68 -16.56 14.89
C PHE A 306 11.34 -15.64 13.71
N ILE A 307 10.46 -14.67 13.95
CA ILE A 307 10.11 -13.67 12.93
C ILE A 307 10.37 -12.29 13.51
N ASP A 308 11.24 -11.56 12.85
CA ASP A 308 11.77 -10.28 13.29
C ASP A 308 11.49 -9.18 12.28
N LYS A 309 11.53 -7.96 12.78
CA LYS A 309 11.72 -6.75 11.99
C LYS A 309 13.19 -6.32 12.15
N ARG A 310 13.74 -5.62 11.15
CA ARG A 310 15.03 -4.95 11.28
C ARG A 310 14.93 -3.75 12.20
N ASP A 311 16.04 -3.32 12.79
CA ASP A 311 16.07 -2.17 13.71
C ASP A 311 15.73 -0.84 13.02
N ASN A 312 16.17 -0.68 11.77
CA ASN A 312 15.84 0.48 10.93
C ASN A 312 14.53 0.28 10.13
N SER A 313 13.69 -0.69 10.51
CA SER A 313 12.49 -1.03 9.75
C SER A 313 11.43 0.07 9.84
N GLN A 314 10.83 0.38 8.69
CA GLN A 314 9.68 1.27 8.61
C GLN A 314 8.42 0.73 9.32
N LEU A 315 8.44 -0.53 9.80
CA LEU A 315 7.34 -1.12 10.57
C LEU A 315 7.04 -0.38 11.87
N ASP A 316 8.04 0.29 12.46
CA ASP A 316 7.90 1.06 13.70
C ASP A 316 7.14 2.38 13.53
N TYR A 317 7.04 2.84 12.28
CA TYR A 317 6.34 4.06 11.95
C TYR A 317 4.92 3.78 11.45
N LEU A 318 3.98 4.62 11.90
CA LEU A 318 2.59 4.53 11.49
C LEU A 318 2.38 5.19 10.12
N THR A 319 1.88 4.43 9.15
CA THR A 319 1.60 5.00 7.82
C THR A 319 0.42 5.97 7.83
N ILE A 320 0.48 6.98 6.96
CA ILE A 320 -0.56 8.00 6.79
C ILE A 320 -1.07 8.02 5.36
N HIS A 321 -2.38 7.85 5.22
CA HIS A 321 -3.09 7.88 3.93
C HIS A 321 -2.54 6.87 2.90
N GLU A 322 -1.93 5.78 3.39
CA GLU A 322 -1.32 4.73 2.57
C GLU A 322 -2.28 4.15 1.53
N THR A 323 -3.54 3.91 1.92
CA THR A 323 -4.57 3.30 1.07
C THR A 323 -5.50 4.33 0.43
N SER A 324 -5.16 5.62 0.54
CA SER A 324 -5.93 6.68 -0.08
C SER A 324 -5.78 6.67 -1.61
N TYR A 325 -6.70 7.33 -2.32
CA TYR A 325 -6.62 7.46 -3.77
C TYR A 325 -5.42 8.30 -4.23
N ASN A 326 -5.03 9.28 -3.41
CA ASN A 326 -3.88 10.16 -3.64
C ASN A 326 -2.99 10.11 -2.38
N PRO A 327 -2.16 9.06 -2.21
CA PRO A 327 -1.28 8.95 -1.06
C PRO A 327 -0.20 10.05 -1.08
N PRO A 328 0.38 10.41 0.09
CA PRO A 328 1.51 11.33 0.15
C PRO A 328 2.66 10.84 -0.75
N SER A 329 3.32 11.77 -1.43
CA SER A 329 4.43 11.44 -2.34
C SER A 329 5.78 11.52 -1.62
N PRO A 330 6.69 10.55 -1.76
CA PRO A 330 8.05 10.63 -1.23
C PRO A 330 8.87 11.74 -1.89
N THR A 331 8.45 12.22 -3.06
CA THR A 331 9.09 13.36 -3.77
C THR A 331 8.64 14.72 -3.25
N GLU A 332 7.67 14.76 -2.33
CA GLU A 332 7.21 16.01 -1.74
C GLU A 332 8.20 16.47 -0.68
N ASP A 333 8.65 17.71 -0.79
CA ASP A 333 9.49 18.32 0.24
C ASP A 333 8.65 18.91 1.37
N GLY A 334 9.16 18.83 2.60
CA GLY A 334 8.56 19.44 3.78
C GLY A 334 7.79 18.46 4.67
N ILE A 335 6.98 19.01 5.58
CA ILE A 335 6.36 18.27 6.70
C ILE A 335 5.31 17.23 6.31
N ASN A 336 4.94 17.15 5.03
CA ASN A 336 3.87 16.28 4.53
C ASN A 336 4.40 15.10 3.71
N ASN A 337 5.71 14.88 3.67
CA ASN A 337 6.25 13.67 3.07
C ASN A 337 5.91 12.42 3.92
N PRO A 338 5.81 11.22 3.31
CA PRO A 338 5.36 10.01 3.99
C PRO A 338 6.15 9.69 5.27
N GLU A 339 7.47 9.87 5.25
CA GLU A 339 8.37 9.56 6.36
C GLU A 339 8.14 10.49 7.55
N ARG A 340 8.10 11.81 7.32
CA ARG A 340 7.83 12.81 8.36
C ARG A 340 6.42 12.69 8.92
N LEU A 341 5.44 12.38 8.06
CA LEU A 341 4.08 12.09 8.51
C LEU A 341 4.04 10.81 9.37
N GLY A 342 4.85 9.80 9.05
CA GLY A 342 4.98 8.58 9.84
C GLY A 342 5.57 8.83 11.22
N LEU A 343 6.66 9.59 11.30
CA LEU A 343 7.28 10.03 12.55
C LEU A 343 6.29 10.82 13.42
N GLU A 344 5.64 11.82 12.82
CA GLU A 344 4.62 12.62 13.50
C GLU A 344 3.47 11.75 14.03
N ALA A 345 2.97 10.82 13.22
CA ALA A 345 1.88 9.93 13.61
C ALA A 345 2.25 9.00 14.76
N THR A 346 3.47 8.44 14.74
CA THR A 346 3.98 7.58 15.82
C THR A 346 4.10 8.37 17.12
N MET A 347 4.67 9.58 17.08
CA MET A 347 4.74 10.45 18.26
C MET A 347 3.35 10.82 18.80
N ILE A 348 2.39 11.17 17.92
CA ILE A 348 1.01 11.45 18.33
C ILE A 348 0.40 10.24 19.04
N ASN A 349 0.61 9.04 18.50
CA ASN A 349 0.07 7.80 19.05
C ASN A 349 0.64 7.48 20.43
N GLN A 350 1.95 7.59 20.59
CA GLN A 350 2.66 7.42 21.87
C GLN A 350 2.20 8.45 22.91
N ASN A 351 2.16 9.72 22.54
CA ASN A 351 1.72 10.79 23.43
C ASN A 351 0.27 10.59 23.87
N PHE A 352 -0.61 10.28 22.92
CA PHE A 352 -2.02 10.04 23.19
C PHE A 352 -2.24 8.84 24.12
N SER A 353 -1.55 7.72 23.88
CA SER A 353 -1.77 6.49 24.64
C SER A 353 -1.49 6.69 26.13
N GLN A 354 -0.52 7.54 26.48
CA GLN A 354 -0.15 7.83 27.87
C GLN A 354 -0.93 9.02 28.46
N GLN A 355 -1.22 10.06 27.67
CA GLN A 355 -1.91 11.25 28.16
C GLN A 355 -3.36 10.97 28.63
N ILE A 356 -4.02 9.97 28.06
CA ILE A 356 -5.40 9.60 28.41
C ILE A 356 -5.51 8.78 29.71
N LEU A 357 -4.40 8.53 30.39
CA LEU A 357 -4.34 7.71 31.61
C LEU A 357 -4.30 8.58 32.88
N LYS A 358 -4.68 7.99 34.00
CA LYS A 358 -4.56 8.58 35.34
C LYS A 358 -3.25 8.11 35.97
N LYS A 359 -2.56 9.01 36.67
CA LYS A 359 -1.34 8.68 37.42
C LYS A 359 -1.58 7.80 38.66
N THR A 360 -2.84 7.62 39.08
CA THR A 360 -3.20 6.91 40.30
C THR A 360 -4.04 5.67 39.99
N GLY A 361 -3.84 4.61 40.78
CA GLY A 361 -4.59 3.36 40.64
C GLY A 361 -3.98 2.38 39.64
N ARG A 362 -2.66 2.47 39.43
CA ARG A 362 -1.86 1.52 38.66
C ARG A 362 -2.16 0.09 39.08
N LYS A 363 -2.21 -0.81 38.10
CA LYS A 363 -2.28 -2.25 38.29
C LYS A 363 -0.97 -2.86 37.79
N GLU A 364 -0.15 -3.35 38.71
CA GLU A 364 1.05 -4.14 38.40
C GLU A 364 0.66 -5.53 37.85
N MET A 365 1.43 -6.03 36.90
CA MET A 365 1.31 -7.41 36.41
C MET A 365 2.15 -8.37 37.26
N ALA A 366 2.24 -9.64 36.85
CA ALA A 366 2.95 -10.67 37.62
C ALA A 366 4.46 -10.42 37.68
N LEU A 367 5.03 -9.85 36.61
CA LEU A 367 6.43 -9.45 36.51
C LEU A 367 6.55 -7.98 36.09
N PRO A 368 7.69 -7.30 36.38
CA PRO A 368 7.94 -5.95 35.90
C PRO A 368 8.07 -5.90 34.36
N ASN A 369 8.22 -4.70 33.81
CA ASN A 369 8.53 -4.53 32.39
C ASN A 369 9.90 -5.19 32.09
N PRO A 370 9.99 -6.16 31.16
CA PRO A 370 11.23 -6.89 30.92
C PRO A 370 12.30 -6.08 30.15
N PHE A 371 11.96 -4.88 29.69
CA PHE A 371 12.82 -4.01 28.89
C PHE A 371 13.27 -2.75 29.62
N PHE A 372 12.77 -2.51 30.84
CA PHE A 372 13.10 -1.33 31.62
C PHE A 372 14.06 -1.70 32.74
N ASP A 373 15.18 -0.99 32.78
CA ASP A 373 16.11 -1.00 33.92
C ASP A 373 16.02 0.35 34.63
N GLU A 374 15.68 0.32 35.93
CA GLU A 374 15.53 1.53 36.74
C GLU A 374 16.88 2.21 37.01
N GLU A 375 17.98 1.44 37.03
CA GLU A 375 19.33 1.97 37.27
C GLU A 375 19.85 2.78 36.07
N ASP A 376 19.45 2.41 34.85
CA ASP A 376 19.85 3.05 33.59
C ASP A 376 18.85 4.13 33.09
N ALA A 377 17.74 4.31 33.80
CA ALA A 377 16.61 5.11 33.31
C ALA A 377 16.80 6.63 33.32
N ASP A 378 17.86 7.19 33.92
CA ASP A 378 18.12 8.64 34.01
C ASP A 378 16.90 9.51 34.43
N GLY A 379 16.02 8.98 35.30
CA GLY A 379 14.80 9.65 35.76
C GLY A 379 13.60 9.55 34.81
N MET A 380 13.70 8.73 33.76
CA MET A 380 12.60 8.33 32.90
C MET A 380 11.77 7.23 33.56
N GLU A 381 10.52 7.10 33.11
CA GLU A 381 9.67 5.98 33.48
C GLU A 381 9.22 5.21 32.24
N PRO A 382 9.02 3.89 32.33
CA PRO A 382 8.39 3.16 31.24
C PRO A 382 6.97 3.69 31.01
N ALA A 383 6.56 3.68 29.73
CA ALA A 383 5.17 3.87 29.33
C ALA A 383 4.27 2.84 30.02
N SER A 384 3.02 3.21 30.31
CA SER A 384 2.04 2.24 30.79
C SER A 384 1.72 1.25 29.68
N THR A 385 2.27 0.05 29.83
CA THR A 385 2.08 -1.09 28.95
C THR A 385 2.16 -2.37 29.78
N ALA A 386 1.21 -3.27 29.56
CA ALA A 386 1.34 -4.66 29.99
C ALA A 386 1.63 -5.55 28.80
N PHE A 387 2.72 -6.32 28.90
CA PHE A 387 3.08 -7.35 27.94
C PHE A 387 2.46 -8.67 28.36
N ARG A 388 1.61 -9.22 27.51
CA ARG A 388 0.92 -10.48 27.71
C ARG A 388 1.44 -11.48 26.70
N TYR A 389 2.16 -12.48 27.17
CA TYR A 389 2.69 -13.57 26.37
C TYR A 389 1.63 -14.65 26.25
N ARG A 390 1.20 -14.95 25.02
CA ARG A 390 0.07 -15.84 24.75
C ARG A 390 0.47 -16.90 23.75
N LYS A 391 -0.02 -18.11 23.97
CA LYS A 391 0.14 -19.20 23.01
C LYS A 391 -1.17 -19.51 22.29
N PHE A 392 -1.03 -19.88 21.02
CA PHE A 392 -2.12 -20.23 20.11
C PHE A 392 -1.77 -21.54 19.42
N ALA A 393 -2.62 -22.56 19.58
CA ALA A 393 -2.49 -23.80 18.84
C ALA A 393 -2.95 -23.53 17.39
N LEU A 394 -2.01 -23.52 16.45
CA LEU A 394 -2.34 -23.40 15.05
C LEU A 394 -2.87 -24.76 14.59
N ASP A 395 -2.04 -25.78 14.56
CA ASP A 395 -2.44 -27.16 14.24
C ASP A 395 -1.98 -28.11 15.35
N GLU A 396 -2.07 -29.42 15.10
CA GLU A 396 -1.70 -30.45 16.09
C GLU A 396 -0.22 -30.34 16.51
N ASP A 397 0.65 -29.89 15.60
CA ASP A 397 2.10 -29.90 15.81
C ASP A 397 2.70 -28.49 16.00
N THR A 398 1.94 -27.43 15.76
CA THR A 398 2.45 -26.05 15.72
C THR A 398 1.76 -25.17 16.76
N VAL A 399 2.52 -24.78 17.77
CA VAL A 399 2.13 -23.78 18.77
C VAL A 399 2.88 -22.48 18.50
N LEU A 400 2.12 -21.41 18.29
CA LEU A 400 2.62 -20.05 18.15
C LEU A 400 2.63 -19.38 19.53
N VAL A 401 3.72 -18.73 19.89
CA VAL A 401 3.86 -17.88 21.07
C VAL A 401 4.03 -16.43 20.61
N CYS A 402 3.18 -15.54 21.12
CA CYS A 402 3.14 -14.14 20.74
C CYS A 402 3.23 -13.24 21.97
N ARG A 403 4.13 -12.26 21.96
CA ARG A 403 4.02 -11.10 22.88
C ARG A 403 2.93 -10.18 22.37
N THR A 404 1.99 -9.81 23.23
CA THR A 404 0.89 -8.88 22.91
C THR A 404 0.84 -7.74 23.90
N GLU A 405 0.29 -6.60 23.50
CA GLU A 405 0.31 -5.38 24.32
C GLU A 405 -1.08 -4.86 24.72
N LEU A 406 -1.16 -4.34 25.94
CA LEU A 406 -2.31 -3.62 26.50
C LEU A 406 -1.83 -2.28 27.05
N HIS A 407 -2.61 -1.21 26.85
CA HIS A 407 -2.16 0.18 27.12
C HIS A 407 -2.88 0.83 28.31
N GLY A 408 -3.93 0.21 28.86
CA GLY A 408 -4.51 0.71 30.11
C GLY A 408 -5.70 -0.10 30.61
N LEU A 409 -6.32 0.41 31.69
CA LEU A 409 -7.40 -0.27 32.42
C LEU A 409 -8.65 0.61 32.51
N VAL A 410 -9.78 0.13 32.00
CA VAL A 410 -11.09 0.81 32.09
C VAL A 410 -11.90 0.20 33.23
N LYS A 411 -12.52 1.04 34.06
CA LYS A 411 -13.36 0.62 35.20
C LYS A 411 -12.70 -0.42 36.13
N LYS A 412 -11.36 -0.36 36.26
CA LYS A 412 -10.52 -1.26 37.09
C LYS A 412 -10.47 -2.74 36.68
N SER A 413 -11.18 -3.17 35.63
CA SER A 413 -11.23 -4.59 35.26
C SER A 413 -11.15 -4.87 33.76
N GLN A 414 -11.48 -3.90 32.91
CA GLN A 414 -11.49 -4.08 31.46
C GLN A 414 -10.18 -3.62 30.86
N TYR A 415 -9.54 -4.47 30.08
CA TYR A 415 -8.29 -4.15 29.42
C TYR A 415 -8.55 -3.36 28.14
N MET A 416 -7.69 -2.38 27.86
CA MET A 416 -7.80 -1.60 26.63
C MET A 416 -6.50 -1.51 25.85
N THR A 417 -6.66 -1.37 24.54
CA THR A 417 -5.65 -0.83 23.63
C THR A 417 -6.08 0.59 23.25
N ALA A 418 -5.09 1.46 23.02
CA ALA A 418 -5.29 2.86 22.71
C ALA A 418 -4.45 3.26 21.50
N PHE A 419 -5.09 3.88 20.51
CA PHE A 419 -4.48 4.35 19.26
C PHE A 419 -4.97 5.75 18.92
N ALA A 420 -4.23 6.49 18.09
CA ALA A 420 -4.58 7.83 17.65
C ALA A 420 -4.58 7.92 16.11
N LEU A 421 -5.74 8.25 15.55
CA LEU A 421 -5.82 8.76 14.20
C LEU A 421 -5.39 10.23 14.19
N ASN A 422 -4.68 10.63 13.15
CA ASN A 422 -4.20 12.00 12.96
C ASN A 422 -4.65 12.58 11.62
N GLU A 423 -5.13 13.82 11.66
CA GLU A 423 -5.46 14.64 10.49
C GLU A 423 -4.26 15.53 10.12
N TYR A 424 -3.83 15.47 8.86
CA TYR A 424 -2.93 16.45 8.27
C TYR A 424 -3.59 17.09 7.05
N THR A 425 -3.07 18.24 6.64
CA THR A 425 -3.55 18.97 5.45
C THR A 425 -2.57 18.74 4.29
N PRO A 426 -3.00 18.08 3.19
CA PRO A 426 -2.17 17.93 2.00
C PRO A 426 -1.80 19.28 1.38
N THR A 427 -0.61 19.37 0.79
CA THR A 427 -0.09 20.63 0.22
C THR A 427 -0.93 21.14 -0.96
N ASP A 428 -1.50 20.22 -1.75
CA ASP A 428 -2.38 20.53 -2.89
C ASP A 428 -3.85 20.78 -2.50
N ALA A 429 -4.20 20.64 -1.21
CA ALA A 429 -5.54 20.98 -0.75
C ALA A 429 -5.71 22.50 -0.86
N ASN A 430 -6.57 22.94 -1.78
CA ASN A 430 -6.91 24.34 -2.01
C ASN A 430 -7.15 25.01 -0.65
N GLN A 431 -6.28 25.94 -0.26
CA GLN A 431 -6.30 26.55 1.09
C GLN A 431 -7.64 27.25 1.41
N ASN A 432 -8.47 27.50 0.39
CA ASN A 432 -9.81 28.08 0.47
C ASN A 432 -10.97 27.07 0.58
N THR A 433 -10.73 25.76 0.56
CA THR A 433 -11.74 24.74 0.84
C THR A 433 -11.49 24.14 2.23
N ASN A 434 -12.12 24.70 3.26
CA ASN A 434 -12.24 24.21 4.65
C ASN A 434 -11.32 23.03 5.01
N ASN A 435 -10.05 23.32 5.25
CA ASN A 435 -8.98 22.34 5.53
C ASN A 435 -9.05 21.68 6.93
N ASN A 436 -10.17 21.80 7.64
CA ASN A 436 -10.38 21.20 8.96
C ASN A 436 -11.67 20.36 8.95
N VAL A 437 -11.68 19.32 8.11
CA VAL A 437 -12.83 18.43 7.93
C VAL A 437 -13.25 17.86 9.28
N TRP A 438 -12.30 17.51 10.15
CA TRP A 438 -12.62 16.93 11.44
C TRP A 438 -13.20 17.95 12.41
N ARG A 439 -12.63 19.16 12.54
CA ARG A 439 -13.15 20.18 13.48
C ARG A 439 -14.61 20.53 13.21
N GLU A 440 -15.03 20.54 11.95
CA GLU A 440 -16.41 20.82 11.56
C GLU A 440 -17.33 19.58 11.71
N LYS A 441 -16.82 18.37 11.48
CA LYS A 441 -17.65 17.17 11.30
C LYS A 441 -17.57 16.14 12.42
N ILE A 442 -16.53 16.11 13.25
CA ILE A 442 -16.32 15.00 14.21
C ILE A 442 -17.41 14.93 15.30
N ASP A 443 -18.00 16.07 15.66
CA ASP A 443 -19.06 16.14 16.67
C ASP A 443 -20.44 15.75 16.10
N SER A 444 -20.69 16.00 14.80
CA SER A 444 -22.01 15.82 14.17
C SER A 444 -22.08 14.64 13.19
N GLN A 445 -20.97 14.27 12.58
CA GLN A 445 -20.85 13.28 11.50
C GLN A 445 -19.65 12.35 11.74
N ARG A 446 -19.46 11.91 12.99
CA ARG A 446 -18.33 11.05 13.39
C ARG A 446 -18.19 9.80 12.52
N GLY A 447 -19.31 9.16 12.16
CA GLY A 447 -19.31 8.00 11.26
C GLY A 447 -18.77 8.31 9.86
N ALA A 448 -18.99 9.52 9.34
CA ALA A 448 -18.45 9.95 8.04
C ALA A 448 -16.94 10.22 8.12
N VAL A 449 -16.46 10.81 9.22
CA VAL A 449 -15.03 10.99 9.47
C VAL A 449 -14.34 9.62 9.53
N LEU A 450 -14.87 8.71 10.35
CA LEU A 450 -14.33 7.35 10.47
C LEU A 450 -14.36 6.60 9.13
N ALA A 451 -15.43 6.71 8.34
CA ALA A 451 -15.51 6.05 7.03
C ALA A 451 -14.45 6.58 6.05
N ASN A 452 -14.13 7.87 6.10
CA ASN A 452 -13.03 8.44 5.33
C ASN A 452 -11.67 7.88 5.78
N GLU A 453 -11.45 7.79 7.10
CA GLU A 453 -10.22 7.23 7.66
C GLU A 453 -10.08 5.74 7.36
N LEU A 454 -11.16 4.97 7.37
CA LEU A 454 -11.16 3.56 6.98
C LEU A 454 -10.75 3.34 5.52
N LYS A 455 -11.07 4.29 4.64
CA LYS A 455 -10.64 4.26 3.25
C LYS A 455 -9.17 4.61 3.11
N ASN A 456 -8.71 5.66 3.79
CA ASN A 456 -7.36 6.21 3.60
C ASN A 456 -6.28 5.49 4.42
N ASN A 457 -6.65 4.89 5.55
CA ASN A 457 -5.76 4.26 6.52
C ASN A 457 -6.16 2.79 6.78
N SER A 458 -6.63 2.08 5.74
CA SER A 458 -7.26 0.76 5.88
C SER A 458 -6.32 -0.29 6.49
N PHE A 459 -5.05 -0.29 6.09
CA PHE A 459 -4.06 -1.24 6.61
C PHE A 459 -3.71 -0.94 8.08
N LYS A 460 -3.44 0.34 8.41
CA LYS A 460 -3.17 0.78 9.78
C LYS A 460 -4.29 0.40 10.75
N LEU A 461 -5.54 0.71 10.40
CA LEU A 461 -6.70 0.38 11.24
C LEU A 461 -6.90 -1.14 11.36
N ALA A 462 -6.61 -1.92 10.31
CA ALA A 462 -6.65 -3.38 10.39
C ALA A 462 -5.59 -3.94 11.34
N LYS A 463 -4.34 -3.43 11.29
CA LYS A 463 -3.27 -3.84 12.21
C LYS A 463 -3.64 -3.57 13.66
N TRP A 464 -4.10 -2.36 13.98
CA TRP A 464 -4.53 -2.01 15.34
C TRP A 464 -5.65 -2.91 15.84
N THR A 465 -6.64 -3.18 14.98
CA THR A 465 -7.75 -4.08 15.33
C THR A 465 -7.26 -5.50 15.59
N ALA A 466 -6.33 -6.00 14.76
CA ALA A 466 -5.71 -7.31 14.95
C ALA A 466 -4.90 -7.39 16.26
N GLN A 467 -4.09 -6.37 16.57
CA GLN A 467 -3.37 -6.26 17.85
C GLN A 467 -4.34 -6.30 19.03
N SER A 468 -5.44 -5.52 18.99
CA SER A 468 -6.46 -5.52 20.05
C SER A 468 -7.13 -6.89 20.24
N LEU A 469 -7.36 -7.64 19.15
CA LEU A 469 -7.92 -9.00 19.21
C LEU A 469 -6.91 -9.99 19.80
N LEU A 470 -5.66 -9.93 19.35
CA LEU A 470 -4.57 -10.80 19.80
C LEU A 470 -4.27 -10.61 21.29
N SER A 471 -4.23 -9.36 21.77
CA SER A 471 -4.02 -9.06 23.20
C SER A 471 -5.22 -9.39 24.09
N GLY A 472 -6.38 -9.66 23.47
CA GLY A 472 -7.63 -9.94 24.19
C GLY A 472 -8.14 -8.70 24.93
N ALA A 473 -7.99 -7.52 24.33
CA ALA A 473 -8.52 -6.29 24.88
C ALA A 473 -10.05 -6.31 24.88
N ASP A 474 -10.66 -5.83 25.96
CA ASP A 474 -12.11 -5.61 26.03
C ASP A 474 -12.50 -4.36 25.24
N GLN A 475 -11.60 -3.38 25.20
CA GLN A 475 -11.81 -2.09 24.57
C GLN A 475 -10.67 -1.69 23.64
N MET A 476 -11.03 -1.13 22.48
CA MET A 476 -10.15 -0.41 21.58
C MET A 476 -10.55 1.06 21.62
N LYS A 477 -9.66 1.92 22.13
CA LYS A 477 -9.84 3.37 22.20
C LYS A 477 -9.13 4.02 21.01
N ILE A 478 -9.83 4.88 20.28
CA ILE A 478 -9.29 5.65 19.16
C ILE A 478 -9.44 7.14 19.46
N GLY A 479 -8.32 7.85 19.54
CA GLY A 479 -8.27 9.32 19.57
C GLY A 479 -8.29 9.92 18.17
N PHE A 480 -8.94 11.06 18.02
CA PHE A 480 -8.92 11.86 16.79
C PHE A 480 -8.09 13.12 17.06
N CYS A 481 -6.83 13.08 16.67
CA CYS A 481 -5.88 14.17 16.84
C CYS A 481 -5.73 14.98 15.54
N SER A 482 -5.58 16.29 15.64
CA SER A 482 -5.34 17.16 14.49
C SER A 482 -4.23 18.16 14.86
N ARG A 483 -3.40 18.55 13.89
CA ARG A 483 -2.44 19.65 14.11
C ARG A 483 -3.17 20.89 14.61
N ALA A 484 -2.60 21.62 15.55
CA ALA A 484 -3.17 22.87 16.05
C ALA A 484 -3.32 23.90 14.92
N THR A 485 -2.31 23.96 14.04
CA THR A 485 -2.37 24.68 12.76
C THR A 485 -1.83 23.78 11.65
N ALA A 486 -2.41 23.84 10.44
CA ALA A 486 -2.07 22.95 9.33
C ALA A 486 -0.57 22.93 8.97
N LYS A 487 0.14 24.05 9.20
CA LYS A 487 1.56 24.25 8.88
C LYS A 487 2.52 23.85 10.00
N ASN A 488 2.01 23.49 11.17
CA ASN A 488 2.83 23.14 12.32
C ASN A 488 2.64 21.66 12.69
N ALA A 489 3.67 20.86 12.43
CA ALA A 489 3.69 19.43 12.73
C ALA A 489 4.09 19.10 14.18
N TYR A 490 4.31 20.09 15.03
CA TYR A 490 4.84 19.92 16.39
C TYR A 490 3.81 20.08 17.50
N ASP A 491 2.68 20.73 17.20
CA ASP A 491 1.61 21.01 18.15
C ASP A 491 0.29 20.40 17.66
N HIS A 492 -0.35 19.61 18.51
CA HIS A 492 -1.58 18.89 18.19
C HIS A 492 -2.65 19.08 19.25
N VAL A 493 -3.90 18.82 18.86
CA VAL A 493 -5.06 18.83 19.74
C VAL A 493 -5.86 17.55 19.54
N ILE A 494 -6.39 17.02 20.64
CA ILE A 494 -7.35 15.92 20.66
C ILE A 494 -8.74 16.53 20.47
N LEU A 495 -9.41 16.14 19.38
CA LEU A 495 -10.74 16.63 19.01
C LEU A 495 -11.85 15.73 19.54
N ALA A 496 -11.61 14.42 19.62
CA ALA A 496 -12.56 13.45 20.13
C ALA A 496 -11.84 12.17 20.53
N THR A 497 -12.51 11.37 21.36
CA THR A 497 -12.15 9.97 21.60
C THR A 497 -13.35 9.08 21.29
N GLN A 498 -13.08 7.85 20.85
CA GLN A 498 -14.11 6.87 20.60
C GLN A 498 -13.68 5.49 21.12
N PHE A 499 -14.65 4.74 21.59
CA PHE A 499 -14.48 3.37 22.07
C PHE A 499 -15.15 2.40 21.10
N TYR A 500 -14.51 1.24 20.91
CA TYR A 500 -15.08 0.09 20.24
C TYR A 500 -14.75 -1.19 21.00
N ARG A 501 -15.63 -2.19 20.91
CA ARG A 501 -15.23 -3.58 21.17
C ARG A 501 -14.44 -4.07 19.95
N PRO A 502 -13.24 -4.65 20.11
CA PRO A 502 -12.41 -5.05 18.96
C PRO A 502 -13.13 -5.93 17.93
N LYS A 503 -13.95 -6.89 18.39
CA LYS A 503 -14.75 -7.78 17.51
C LYS A 503 -15.80 -7.04 16.67
N ASP A 504 -16.47 -6.06 17.26
CA ASP A 504 -17.46 -5.25 16.55
C ASP A 504 -16.76 -4.36 15.52
N PHE A 505 -15.63 -3.76 15.89
CA PHE A 505 -14.85 -2.93 14.99
C PHE A 505 -14.28 -3.74 13.83
N ALA A 506 -13.75 -4.94 14.10
CA ALA A 506 -13.29 -5.87 13.07
C ALA A 506 -14.38 -6.14 12.03
N THR A 507 -15.62 -6.41 12.49
CA THR A 507 -16.78 -6.56 11.60
C THR A 507 -17.06 -5.28 10.80
N GLN A 508 -17.04 -4.11 11.43
CA GLN A 508 -17.27 -2.82 10.78
C GLN A 508 -16.24 -2.51 9.69
N ILE A 509 -14.99 -2.91 9.89
CA ILE A 509 -13.89 -2.67 8.93
C ILE A 509 -13.70 -3.83 7.95
N THR A 510 -14.64 -4.78 7.90
CA THR A 510 -14.59 -5.99 7.05
C THR A 510 -13.33 -6.83 7.27
N LEU A 511 -12.85 -6.90 8.51
CA LEU A 511 -11.74 -7.75 8.93
C LEU A 511 -12.31 -8.97 9.65
N GLN A 512 -12.28 -10.13 9.00
CA GLN A 512 -12.79 -11.36 9.56
C GLN A 512 -11.66 -12.14 10.25
N GLU A 513 -11.87 -12.51 11.53
CA GLU A 513 -10.87 -13.29 12.30
C GLU A 513 -10.48 -14.59 11.59
N GLY A 514 -11.44 -15.30 11.00
CA GLY A 514 -11.17 -16.53 10.24
C GLY A 514 -10.23 -16.32 9.05
N GLN A 515 -10.30 -15.16 8.37
CA GLN A 515 -9.39 -14.84 7.27
C GLN A 515 -7.99 -14.49 7.79
N MET A 516 -7.90 -13.76 8.91
CA MET A 516 -6.63 -13.44 9.56
C MET A 516 -5.87 -14.71 9.95
N TRP A 517 -6.56 -15.66 10.59
CA TRP A 517 -5.95 -16.93 11.00
C TRP A 517 -5.64 -17.85 9.82
N ALA A 518 -6.46 -17.87 8.78
CA ALA A 518 -6.12 -18.59 7.55
C ALA A 518 -4.84 -18.02 6.91
N MET A 519 -4.67 -16.70 6.92
CA MET A 519 -3.50 -16.04 6.36
C MET A 519 -2.23 -16.42 7.12
N LEU A 520 -2.30 -16.45 8.44
CA LEU A 520 -1.17 -16.89 9.26
C LEU A 520 -0.80 -18.35 9.05
N ARG A 521 -1.79 -19.25 9.03
CA ARG A 521 -1.55 -20.68 8.75
C ARG A 521 -0.85 -20.85 7.40
N PHE A 522 -1.28 -20.09 6.39
CA PHE A 522 -0.63 -20.09 5.09
C PHE A 522 0.85 -19.69 5.18
N PHE A 523 1.17 -18.58 5.85
CA PHE A 523 2.56 -18.15 6.03
C PHE A 523 3.40 -19.16 6.82
N PHE A 524 2.89 -19.69 7.92
CA PHE A 524 3.65 -20.65 8.71
C PHE A 524 3.85 -21.98 7.97
N GLN A 525 2.88 -22.44 7.17
CA GLN A 525 3.08 -23.57 6.26
C GLN A 525 4.12 -23.25 5.19
N LEU A 526 4.14 -22.02 4.66
CA LEU A 526 5.13 -21.57 3.69
C LEU A 526 6.54 -21.60 4.29
N PHE A 527 6.72 -21.07 5.50
CA PHE A 527 8.00 -21.04 6.20
C PHE A 527 8.45 -22.44 6.62
N ASN A 528 7.51 -23.29 7.06
CA ASN A 528 7.84 -24.63 7.51
C ASN A 528 8.33 -25.53 6.36
N LYS A 529 7.88 -25.28 5.11
CA LYS A 529 8.38 -25.99 3.91
C LYS A 529 9.85 -25.69 3.58
N GLN A 530 10.38 -24.58 4.08
CA GLN A 530 11.75 -24.18 3.78
C GLN A 530 12.76 -24.95 4.63
N GLU A 531 13.99 -25.04 4.15
CA GLU A 531 15.10 -25.58 4.93
C GLU A 531 15.46 -24.65 6.09
N GLU A 532 16.25 -25.14 7.03
CA GLU A 532 16.87 -24.32 8.07
C GLU A 532 17.69 -23.17 7.45
N GLY A 533 17.67 -21.99 8.08
CA GLY A 533 18.37 -20.82 7.58
C GLY A 533 17.63 -19.49 7.81
N LYS A 534 18.20 -18.42 7.24
CA LYS A 534 17.70 -17.04 7.31
C LYS A 534 16.98 -16.68 6.01
N TYR A 535 15.85 -16.01 6.14
CA TYR A 535 15.00 -15.61 5.03
C TYR A 535 14.51 -14.18 5.20
N VAL A 536 14.21 -13.54 4.07
CA VAL A 536 13.58 -12.22 4.02
C VAL A 536 12.29 -12.31 3.24
N LEU A 537 11.17 -11.99 3.88
CA LEU A 537 9.88 -11.82 3.22
C LEU A 537 9.65 -10.33 2.99
N MET A 538 9.60 -9.90 1.72
CA MET A 538 9.44 -8.50 1.37
C MET A 538 8.24 -8.23 0.47
N ARG A 539 7.64 -7.06 0.66
CA ARG A 539 6.54 -6.51 -0.14
C ARG A 539 7.09 -5.62 -1.25
N GLU A 540 6.82 -6.01 -2.49
CA GLU A 540 7.28 -5.28 -3.68
C GLU A 540 6.71 -3.84 -3.72
N PRO A 541 7.53 -2.80 -3.95
CA PRO A 541 7.09 -1.41 -3.78
C PRO A 541 5.97 -0.96 -4.72
N ASN A 542 5.90 -1.53 -5.93
CA ASN A 542 5.05 -1.03 -7.03
C ASN A 542 4.09 -2.08 -7.64
N LYS A 543 4.10 -3.31 -7.09
CA LYS A 543 3.23 -4.44 -7.49
C LYS A 543 2.68 -5.09 -6.24
N ALA A 544 1.45 -5.61 -6.21
CA ALA A 544 0.87 -6.28 -5.03
C ALA A 544 1.39 -7.72 -4.84
N VAL A 545 2.71 -7.86 -4.68
CA VAL A 545 3.42 -9.13 -4.59
C VAL A 545 4.26 -9.15 -3.31
N LEU A 546 4.32 -10.32 -2.67
CA LEU A 546 5.32 -10.64 -1.66
C LEU A 546 6.34 -11.61 -2.25
N THR A 547 7.61 -11.36 -2.00
CA THR A 547 8.71 -12.22 -2.45
C THR A 547 9.49 -12.69 -1.23
N MET A 548 9.75 -13.99 -1.14
CA MET A 548 10.58 -14.56 -0.08
C MET A 548 11.95 -14.96 -0.66
N TYR A 549 13.01 -14.51 -0.01
CA TYR A 549 14.40 -14.81 -0.36
C TYR A 549 15.04 -15.63 0.75
N LYS A 550 15.83 -16.66 0.40
CA LYS A 550 16.84 -17.26 1.28
C LYS A 550 18.08 -16.37 1.20
N VAL A 551 18.60 -15.98 2.34
CA VAL A 551 19.71 -15.03 2.45
C VAL A 551 20.86 -15.66 3.24
N PRO A 552 22.10 -15.20 3.04
CA PRO A 552 23.21 -15.63 3.89
C PRO A 552 22.94 -15.35 5.38
N PRO A 553 23.42 -16.20 6.31
CA PRO A 553 23.22 -16.02 7.76
C PRO A 553 23.59 -14.61 8.26
N GLU A 554 24.68 -14.07 7.75
CA GLU A 554 25.28 -12.77 8.08
C GLU A 554 24.46 -11.55 7.60
N THR A 555 23.40 -11.77 6.81
CA THR A 555 22.60 -10.66 6.26
C THR A 555 21.97 -9.85 7.40
N PHE A 556 22.25 -8.55 7.45
CA PHE A 556 21.85 -7.58 8.50
C PHE A 556 22.60 -7.66 9.84
N GLU A 557 23.61 -8.52 10.00
CA GLU A 557 24.43 -8.51 11.23
C GLU A 557 25.31 -7.25 11.34
N ASP A 558 25.68 -6.63 10.21
CA ASP A 558 26.43 -5.36 10.18
C ASP A 558 25.55 -4.11 10.39
N GLU A 559 24.22 -4.27 10.44
CA GLU A 559 23.26 -3.16 10.65
C GLU A 559 22.86 -2.97 12.13
N GLU A 560 23.26 -3.90 13.02
CA GLU A 560 23.05 -3.86 14.48
C GLU A 560 23.99 -2.87 15.20
#